data_AF-A0A975HTI9-F1
#
_entry.id   AF-A0A975HTI9-F1
#
_cell.length_a   1.000
_cell.length_b   1.000
_cell.length_c   1.000
_cell.angle_alpha   90.00
_cell.angle_beta   90.00
_cell.angle_gamma   90.00
#
_symmetry.space_group_name_H-M   'P 1'
#
loop_
_entity.id
_entity.type
_entity.pdbx_description
1 polymer ?
#
loop_
_entity_poly.entity_id
_entity_poly.type
_entity_poly.pdbx_seq_one_letter_code
_entity_poly.pdbx_strand_id
1 'polypeptide(L)'
;MRTTWRTAWQGQDIVVYREDQEVDRVNALGIERVVFVHRESGDSPGDLQYAIVELAEECLVFPDYTGFAGRVNFERQAFWAERGCVYWVGDAHAALPGRLRRGRWLLRHSGPEFMRVPRMELAALMEKWPLEGPQTWEQRKWRRIENSRPFANSAPGHLRA
;
A
#
# COMPACT_ATOMS: atom_id res chain seq x y z
N MET A 1 -6.32 11.88 25.01
CA MET A 1 -7.22 10.99 24.25
C MET A 1 -6.48 10.58 22.99
N ARG A 2 -6.47 9.29 22.63
CA ARG A 2 -5.80 8.84 21.40
C ARG A 2 -6.73 9.18 20.24
N THR A 3 -6.34 10.11 19.37
CA THR A 3 -7.07 10.43 18.14
C THR A 3 -7.36 9.13 17.39
N THR A 4 -8.63 8.80 17.21
CA THR A 4 -9.03 7.54 16.57
C THR A 4 -9.29 7.79 15.09
N TRP A 5 -8.44 7.22 14.24
CA TRP A 5 -8.61 7.22 12.80
C TRP A 5 -9.25 5.91 12.37
N ARG A 6 -10.12 5.97 11.34
CA ARG A 6 -10.60 4.76 10.65
C ARG A 6 -11.02 5.09 9.24
N THR A 7 -10.96 4.10 8.36
CA THR A 7 -11.58 4.14 7.03
C THR A 7 -12.71 3.14 6.95
N ALA A 8 -13.71 3.37 6.11
CA ALA A 8 -14.79 2.42 5.87
C ALA A 8 -15.36 2.55 4.45
N TRP A 9 -15.86 1.44 3.90
CA TRP A 9 -16.62 1.48 2.65
C TRP A 9 -18.01 2.09 2.86
N GLN A 10 -18.42 2.98 1.95
CA GLN A 10 -19.80 3.43 1.79
C GLN A 10 -20.14 3.43 0.30
N GLY A 11 -20.96 2.48 -0.15
CA GLY A 11 -21.21 2.31 -1.58
C GLY A 11 -19.93 2.03 -2.34
N GLN A 12 -19.54 2.90 -3.28
CA GLN A 12 -18.30 2.82 -4.07
C GLN A 12 -17.16 3.67 -3.49
N ASP A 13 -17.39 4.35 -2.36
CA ASP A 13 -16.42 5.23 -1.75
C ASP A 13 -15.75 4.58 -0.54
N ILE A 14 -14.52 5.01 -0.27
CA ILE A 14 -13.80 4.79 0.98
C ILE A 14 -13.82 6.11 1.74
N VAL A 15 -14.50 6.12 2.89
CA VAL A 15 -14.65 7.29 3.75
C VAL A 15 -13.61 7.26 4.84
N VAL A 16 -12.98 8.40 5.11
CA VAL A 16 -11.95 8.60 6.12
C VAL A 16 -12.56 9.34 7.30
N TYR A 17 -12.42 8.77 8.48
CA TYR A 17 -12.90 9.34 9.73
C TYR A 17 -11.75 9.68 10.67
N ARG A 18 -11.92 10.79 11.38
CA ARG A 18 -11.14 11.15 12.56
C ARG A 18 -12.12 11.47 13.68
N GLU A 19 -12.04 10.74 14.79
CA GLU A 19 -12.95 10.93 15.93
C GLU A 19 -14.43 10.83 15.51
N ASP A 20 -14.72 9.83 14.66
CA ASP A 20 -16.04 9.57 14.05
C ASP A 20 -16.63 10.68 13.16
N GLN A 21 -15.90 11.77 12.96
CA GLN A 21 -16.22 12.78 11.96
C GLN A 21 -15.63 12.37 10.61
N GLU A 22 -16.44 12.41 9.54
CA GLU A 22 -15.95 12.30 8.17
C GLU A 22 -15.05 13.49 7.87
N VAL A 23 -13.78 13.22 7.55
CA VAL A 23 -12.78 14.25 7.21
C VAL A 23 -12.35 14.18 5.74
N ASP A 24 -12.56 13.04 5.08
CA ASP A 24 -12.27 12.85 3.68
C ASP A 24 -13.09 11.68 3.11
N ARG A 25 -13.24 11.63 1.78
CA ARG A 25 -13.91 10.60 1.01
C ARG A 25 -13.22 10.42 -0.34
N VAL A 26 -12.98 9.17 -0.70
CA VAL A 26 -12.34 8.79 -1.96
C VAL A 26 -13.25 7.83 -2.72
N ASN A 27 -13.62 8.16 -3.95
CA ASN A 27 -14.31 7.23 -4.82
C ASN A 27 -13.33 6.16 -5.32
N ALA A 28 -13.61 4.89 -5.09
CA ALA A 28 -12.67 3.83 -5.40
C ALA A 28 -12.48 3.59 -6.91
N LEU A 29 -13.45 3.98 -7.76
CA LEU A 29 -13.29 3.90 -9.22
C LEU A 29 -12.33 4.97 -9.76
N GLY A 30 -12.20 6.09 -9.04
CA GLY A 30 -11.23 7.15 -9.35
C GLY A 30 -9.79 6.84 -8.92
N ILE A 31 -9.56 5.73 -8.21
CA ILE A 31 -8.23 5.32 -7.76
C ILE A 31 -7.45 4.73 -8.93
N GLU A 32 -6.40 5.42 -9.37
CA GLU A 32 -5.53 4.97 -10.44
C GLU A 32 -4.45 4.02 -9.94
N ARG A 33 -3.94 4.26 -8.73
CA ARG A 33 -2.89 3.44 -8.13
C ARG A 33 -3.00 3.42 -6.61
N VAL A 34 -2.79 2.26 -6.03
CA VAL A 34 -2.51 2.08 -4.60
C VAL A 34 -1.09 1.55 -4.49
N VAL A 35 -0.20 2.26 -3.78
CA VAL A 35 1.17 1.83 -3.52
C VAL A 35 1.33 1.58 -2.03
N PHE A 36 1.52 0.31 -1.65
CA PHE A 36 1.86 -0.07 -0.28
C PHE A 36 3.36 0.04 -0.06
N VAL A 37 3.74 0.80 0.97
CA VAL A 37 5.11 0.85 1.47
C VAL A 37 5.23 -0.08 2.66
N HIS A 38 6.17 -1.01 2.59
CA HIS A 38 6.37 -2.04 3.61
C HIS A 38 7.81 -2.02 4.13
N ARG A 39 7.98 -2.46 5.38
CA ARG A 39 9.28 -2.90 5.91
C ARG A 39 9.54 -4.33 5.48
N GLU A 40 10.80 -4.75 5.63
CA GLU A 40 11.22 -6.14 5.41
C GLU A 40 10.70 -6.67 4.05
N SER A 41 10.14 -7.88 4.00
CA SER A 41 9.59 -8.46 2.77
C SER A 41 8.14 -8.04 2.46
N GLY A 42 7.44 -7.39 3.41
CA GLY A 42 6.05 -6.98 3.23
C GLY A 42 5.09 -8.16 3.20
N ASP A 43 5.35 -9.13 4.07
CA ASP A 43 4.76 -10.46 4.04
C ASP A 43 3.72 -10.67 5.15
N SER A 44 3.73 -9.78 6.14
CA SER A 44 2.75 -9.65 7.20
C SER A 44 2.00 -8.30 7.09
N PRO A 45 0.70 -8.23 7.46
CA PRO A 45 -0.03 -6.98 7.51
C PRO A 45 0.61 -5.92 8.42
N GLY A 46 1.35 -6.36 9.44
CA GLY A 46 2.10 -5.48 10.35
C GLY A 46 3.35 -4.85 9.74
N ASP A 47 3.79 -5.31 8.58
CA ASP A 47 4.97 -4.78 7.89
C ASP A 47 4.64 -3.49 7.13
N LEU A 48 3.35 -3.29 6.83
CA LEU A 48 2.85 -2.11 6.13
C LEU A 48 3.04 -0.85 6.98
N GLN A 49 3.65 0.16 6.37
CA GLN A 49 3.94 1.44 7.01
C GLN A 49 2.90 2.49 6.67
N TYR A 50 2.60 2.60 5.38
CA TYR A 50 1.59 3.50 4.83
C TYR A 50 1.25 3.07 3.41
N ALA A 51 0.14 3.58 2.90
CA ALA A 51 -0.23 3.49 1.50
C ALA A 51 -0.23 4.88 0.87
N ILE A 52 0.12 4.97 -0.41
CA ILE A 52 -0.14 6.13 -1.24
C ILE A 52 -1.22 5.76 -2.25
N VAL A 53 -2.25 6.59 -2.35
CA VAL A 53 -3.37 6.41 -3.28
C VAL A 53 -3.30 7.54 -4.29
N GLU A 54 -2.97 7.21 -5.54
CA GLU A 54 -2.98 8.17 -6.64
C GLU A 54 -4.39 8.25 -7.23
N LEU A 55 -4.91 9.47 -7.29
CA LEU A 55 -6.06 9.90 -8.08
C LEU A 55 -5.54 10.74 -9.27
N ALA A 56 -6.46 11.21 -10.13
CA ALA A 56 -6.11 12.03 -11.29
C ALA A 56 -5.21 13.23 -10.92
N GLU A 57 -5.65 14.06 -9.98
CA GLU A 57 -4.98 15.32 -9.61
C GLU A 57 -4.33 15.32 -8.22
N GLU A 58 -4.60 14.29 -7.42
CA GLU A 58 -4.26 14.26 -6.00
C GLU A 58 -3.65 12.91 -5.61
N CYS A 59 -2.82 12.95 -4.58
CA CYS A 59 -2.36 11.76 -3.88
C CYS A 59 -2.80 11.82 -2.43
N LEU A 60 -3.31 10.71 -1.91
CA LEU A 60 -3.57 10.55 -0.49
C LEU A 60 -2.52 9.65 0.14
N VAL A 61 -1.99 10.04 1.30
CA VAL A 61 -1.11 9.21 2.11
C VAL A 61 -1.92 8.68 3.28
N PHE A 62 -2.00 7.36 3.40
CA PHE A 62 -2.71 6.66 4.46
C PHE A 62 -1.74 5.94 5.38
N PRO A 63 -1.54 6.41 6.61
CA PRO A 63 -0.78 5.68 7.62
C PRO A 63 -1.41 4.32 7.97
N ASP A 64 -0.58 3.39 8.44
CA ASP A 64 -0.99 2.05 8.91
C ASP A 64 -2.19 2.06 9.86
N TYR A 65 -2.24 3.03 10.79
CA TYR A 65 -3.27 3.15 11.81
C TYR A 65 -4.65 3.59 11.28
N THR A 66 -4.77 3.99 10.01
CA THR A 66 -6.06 4.41 9.42
C THR A 66 -6.94 3.24 9.00
N GLY A 67 -6.39 2.03 8.95
CA GLY A 67 -7.09 0.83 8.49
C GLY A 67 -7.30 0.74 6.97
N PHE A 68 -6.79 1.69 6.18
CA PHE A 68 -6.95 1.70 4.73
C PHE A 68 -6.42 0.42 4.07
N ALA A 69 -5.25 -0.06 4.50
CA ALA A 69 -4.67 -1.31 4.01
C ALA A 69 -5.62 -2.50 4.17
N GLY A 70 -6.41 -2.54 5.25
CA GLY A 70 -7.42 -3.58 5.45
C GLY A 70 -8.54 -3.53 4.40
N ARG A 71 -8.95 -2.32 4.01
CA ARG A 71 -10.00 -2.10 2.99
C ARG A 71 -9.57 -2.58 1.60
N VAL A 72 -8.27 -2.60 1.34
CA VAL A 72 -7.69 -3.08 0.08
C VAL A 72 -7.36 -4.57 0.13
N ASN A 73 -6.75 -5.05 1.22
CA ASN A 73 -6.20 -6.40 1.29
C ASN A 73 -7.25 -7.46 1.70
N PHE A 74 -8.24 -7.08 2.51
CA PHE A 74 -9.17 -8.04 3.12
C PHE A 74 -10.62 -7.84 2.73
N GLU A 75 -10.96 -6.69 2.15
CA GLU A 75 -12.32 -6.38 1.71
C GLU A 75 -12.40 -6.25 0.20
N ARG A 76 -13.53 -6.69 -0.36
CA ARG A 76 -13.83 -6.56 -1.79
C ARG A 76 -12.66 -7.01 -2.69
N GLN A 77 -12.03 -8.14 -2.37
CA GLN A 77 -10.82 -8.61 -3.05
C GLN A 77 -10.99 -8.77 -4.57
N ALA A 78 -12.17 -9.21 -5.02
CA ALA A 78 -12.50 -9.30 -6.44
C ALA A 78 -12.41 -7.95 -7.14
N PHE A 79 -12.92 -6.88 -6.51
CA PHE A 79 -12.83 -5.51 -7.03
C PHE A 79 -11.37 -5.07 -7.19
N TRP A 80 -10.53 -5.27 -6.18
CA TRP A 80 -9.11 -4.87 -6.26
C TRP A 80 -8.29 -5.72 -7.23
N ALA A 81 -8.61 -7.01 -7.35
CA ALA A 81 -7.99 -7.89 -8.32
C ALA A 81 -8.35 -7.49 -9.77
N GLU A 82 -9.62 -7.16 -10.03
CA GLU A 82 -10.09 -6.69 -11.34
C GLU A 82 -9.53 -5.31 -11.68
N ARG A 83 -9.47 -4.39 -10.71
CA ARG A 83 -8.88 -3.06 -10.91
C ARG A 83 -7.41 -3.11 -11.27
N GLY A 84 -6.67 -4.12 -10.80
CA GLY A 84 -5.26 -4.31 -11.16
C GLY A 84 -4.39 -3.08 -10.85
N CYS A 85 -4.66 -2.37 -9.75
CA CYS A 85 -4.02 -1.10 -9.44
C CYS A 85 -3.22 -1.08 -8.13
N VAL A 86 -2.98 -2.25 -7.52
CA VAL A 86 -2.25 -2.37 -6.24
C VAL A 86 -0.79 -2.73 -6.49
N TYR A 87 0.13 -1.93 -5.96
CA TYR A 87 1.58 -2.04 -6.10
C TYR A 87 2.25 -2.01 -4.73
N TRP A 88 3.49 -2.47 -4.69
CA TRP A 88 4.25 -2.65 -3.46
C TRP A 88 5.66 -2.11 -3.64
N VAL A 89 6.23 -1.55 -2.57
CA VAL A 89 7.63 -1.11 -2.55
C VAL A 89 8.19 -1.20 -1.14
N GLY A 90 9.46 -1.59 -1.04
CA GLY A 90 10.20 -1.58 0.23
C GLY A 90 10.51 -0.15 0.68
N ASP A 91 10.40 0.12 1.97
CA ASP A 91 10.62 1.42 2.60
C ASP A 91 11.98 2.05 2.29
N ALA A 92 13.02 1.22 2.14
CA ALA A 92 14.36 1.63 1.73
C ALA A 92 14.40 2.43 0.41
N HIS A 93 13.43 2.21 -0.49
CA HIS A 93 13.33 2.90 -1.78
C HIS A 93 12.25 3.98 -1.81
N ALA A 94 11.39 4.06 -0.79
CA ALA A 94 10.15 4.85 -0.80
C ALA A 94 10.24 6.13 0.05
N ALA A 95 11.40 6.80 0.06
CA ALA A 95 11.62 7.97 0.91
C ALA A 95 10.72 9.15 0.54
N LEU A 96 9.80 9.53 1.43
CA LEU A 96 8.91 10.68 1.25
C LEU A 96 9.66 12.04 1.33
N PRO A 97 9.13 13.14 0.77
CA PRO A 97 9.63 14.49 1.02
C PRO A 97 9.60 14.85 2.52
N GLY A 98 10.55 15.68 2.97
CA GLY A 98 10.70 16.02 4.39
C GLY A 98 9.43 16.62 5.03
N ARG A 99 8.65 17.40 4.28
CA ARG A 99 7.37 17.97 4.74
C ARG A 99 6.27 16.92 5.00
N LEU A 100 6.35 15.76 4.34
CA LEU A 100 5.39 14.66 4.50
C LEU A 100 5.85 13.63 5.54
N ARG A 101 7.12 13.71 5.97
CA ARG A 101 7.68 12.92 7.07
C ARG A 101 7.40 13.65 8.38
N ARG A 102 6.63 13.04 9.28
CA ARG A 102 6.35 13.68 10.58
C ARG A 102 7.57 13.57 11.50
N GLY A 103 8.14 14.70 11.90
CA GLY A 103 8.94 14.89 13.13
C GLY A 103 10.31 14.20 13.18
N ARG A 104 11.40 14.99 13.23
CA ARG A 104 12.72 14.55 13.69
C ARG A 104 12.63 14.10 15.16
N TRP A 105 12.75 12.82 15.48
CA TRP A 105 13.21 12.42 16.81
C TRP A 105 13.84 11.02 16.86
N LEU A 106 14.96 10.94 17.57
CA LEU A 106 15.98 9.90 17.57
C LEU A 106 15.57 8.49 18.02
N LEU A 107 14.28 8.21 18.30
CA LEU A 107 13.88 6.97 18.99
C LEU A 107 12.56 6.31 18.53
N ARG A 108 11.86 6.83 17.52
CA ARG A 108 10.72 6.13 16.89
C ARG A 108 10.63 6.46 15.40
N HIS A 109 10.41 5.44 14.56
CA HIS A 109 9.95 5.64 13.19
C HIS A 109 8.56 6.28 13.22
N SER A 110 8.47 7.61 13.27
CA SER A 110 7.22 8.32 13.02
C SER A 110 6.97 8.28 11.51
N GLY A 111 6.00 7.45 11.11
CA GLY A 111 5.47 7.42 9.75
C GLY A 111 4.79 8.75 9.35
N PRO A 112 4.29 8.84 8.11
CA PRO A 112 3.49 9.99 7.68
C PRO A 112 2.20 10.10 8.51
N GLU A 113 1.53 11.25 8.41
CA GLU A 113 0.12 11.38 8.82
C GLU A 113 -0.80 11.21 7.62
N PHE A 114 -2.11 11.08 7.89
CA PHE A 114 -3.09 11.18 6.83
C PHE A 114 -3.03 12.56 6.19
N MET A 115 -2.92 12.60 4.87
CA MET A 115 -2.86 13.84 4.09
C MET A 115 -3.34 13.61 2.66
N ARG A 116 -3.96 14.63 2.09
CA ARG A 116 -4.26 14.74 0.66
C ARG A 116 -3.39 15.87 0.10
N VAL A 117 -2.62 15.58 -0.92
CA VAL A 117 -1.66 16.51 -1.54
C VAL A 117 -1.83 16.52 -3.06
N PRO A 118 -1.47 17.59 -3.77
CA PRO A 118 -1.43 17.60 -5.23
C PRO A 118 -0.56 16.46 -5.77
N ARG A 119 -1.01 15.80 -6.83
CA ARG A 119 -0.30 14.66 -7.42
C ARG A 119 1.14 14.98 -7.80
N MET A 120 1.38 16.18 -8.32
CA MET A 120 2.72 16.66 -8.71
C MET A 120 3.73 16.63 -7.56
N GLU A 121 3.29 16.63 -6.30
CA GLU A 121 4.16 16.55 -5.14
C GLU A 121 4.83 15.18 -4.96
N LEU A 122 4.21 14.12 -5.50
CA LEU A 122 4.62 12.73 -5.30
C LEU A 122 4.89 11.98 -6.61
N ALA A 123 4.24 12.32 -7.73
CA ALA A 123 4.33 11.56 -8.97
C ALA A 123 5.78 11.36 -9.46
N ALA A 124 6.56 12.43 -9.61
CA ALA A 124 7.95 12.36 -10.09
C ALA A 124 8.89 11.60 -9.13
N LEU A 125 8.53 11.50 -7.84
CA LEU A 125 9.25 10.69 -6.87
C LEU A 125 8.88 9.22 -7.02
N MET A 126 7.59 8.91 -7.11
CA MET A 126 7.06 7.55 -7.24
C MET A 126 7.46 6.87 -8.55
N GLU A 127 7.64 7.62 -9.64
CA GLU A 127 8.15 7.09 -10.91
C GLU A 127 9.52 6.41 -10.81
N LYS A 128 10.32 6.80 -9.81
CA LYS A 128 11.67 6.26 -9.60
C LYS A 128 11.66 5.04 -8.68
N TRP A 129 10.53 4.70 -8.09
CA TRP A 129 10.43 3.60 -7.15
C TRP A 129 10.36 2.27 -7.90
N PRO A 130 11.09 1.24 -7.44
CA PRO A 130 10.99 -0.10 -8.01
C PRO A 130 9.68 -0.75 -7.54
N LEU A 131 8.56 -0.37 -8.16
CA LEU A 131 7.24 -0.89 -7.81
C LEU A 131 7.09 -2.35 -8.26
N GLU A 132 6.64 -3.20 -7.34
CA GLU A 132 6.24 -4.58 -7.63
C GLU A 132 4.73 -4.67 -7.81
N GLY A 133 4.26 -5.22 -8.92
CA GLY A 133 2.83 -5.37 -9.23
C GLY A 133 2.49 -5.03 -10.69
N PRO A 134 1.20 -4.86 -11.02
CA PRO A 134 0.08 -4.84 -10.09
C PRO A 134 -0.26 -6.23 -9.53
N GLN A 135 -0.50 -6.32 -8.23
CA GLN A 135 -0.92 -7.55 -7.56
C GLN A 135 -1.56 -7.28 -6.20
N THR A 136 -2.61 -8.02 -5.87
CA THR A 136 -3.22 -8.01 -4.53
C THR A 136 -2.36 -8.78 -3.51
N TRP A 137 -2.67 -8.62 -2.24
CA TRP A 137 -2.07 -9.39 -1.15
C TRP A 137 -2.11 -10.90 -1.39
N GLU A 138 -3.29 -11.43 -1.74
CA GLU A 138 -3.49 -12.87 -1.99
C GLU A 138 -2.64 -13.35 -3.18
N GLN A 139 -2.56 -12.58 -4.27
CA GLN A 139 -1.72 -12.92 -5.42
C GLN A 139 -0.23 -12.96 -5.05
N ARG A 140 0.24 -12.01 -4.23
CA ARG A 140 1.62 -11.95 -3.72
C ARG A 140 1.93 -13.17 -2.84
N LYS A 141 0.99 -13.56 -1.96
CA LYS A 141 1.09 -14.76 -1.12
C LYS A 141 1.20 -16.04 -1.96
N TRP A 142 0.34 -16.21 -2.97
CA TRP A 142 0.40 -17.37 -3.87
C TRP A 142 1.70 -17.46 -4.65
N ARG A 143 2.18 -16.34 -5.22
CA ARG A 143 3.48 -16.30 -5.92
C ARG A 143 4.63 -16.73 -5.01
N ARG A 144 4.62 -16.35 -3.74
CA ARG A 144 5.63 -16.80 -2.76
C ARG A 144 5.57 -18.31 -2.52
N ILE A 145 4.36 -18.86 -2.40
CA ILE A 145 4.17 -20.31 -2.24
C ILE A 145 4.69 -21.04 -3.48
N GLU A 146 4.43 -20.53 -4.68
CA GLU A 146 4.96 -21.09 -5.93
C GLU A 146 6.49 -21.05 -5.97
N ASN A 147 7.09 -19.92 -5.63
CA ASN A 147 8.55 -19.73 -5.64
C ASN A 147 9.29 -20.51 -4.54
N SER A 148 8.61 -20.89 -3.46
CA SER A 148 9.20 -21.64 -2.35
C SER A 148 9.12 -23.16 -2.50
N ARG A 149 8.55 -23.66 -3.60
CA ARG A 149 8.52 -25.10 -3.88
C ARG A 149 9.95 -25.61 -4.19
N PRO A 150 10.47 -26.59 -3.44
CA PRO A 150 11.70 -27.27 -3.81
C PRO A 150 11.57 -27.84 -5.22
N PHE A 151 12.62 -27.73 -6.04
CA PHE A 151 12.70 -28.26 -7.42
C PHE A 151 11.91 -27.50 -8.51
N ALA A 152 11.37 -26.31 -8.26
CA ALA A 152 10.71 -25.51 -9.31
C ALA A 152 11.63 -25.14 -10.51
N ASN A 153 12.96 -25.14 -10.29
CA ASN A 153 13.99 -24.90 -11.33
C ASN A 153 14.69 -26.19 -11.81
N SER A 154 14.22 -27.38 -11.40
CA SER A 154 14.78 -28.64 -11.87
C SER A 154 14.12 -29.01 -13.19
N ALA A 155 14.74 -28.63 -14.31
CA ALA A 155 14.39 -29.19 -15.61
C ALA A 155 14.41 -30.73 -15.53
N PRO A 156 13.38 -31.44 -16.02
CA PRO A 156 13.37 -32.89 -16.00
C PRO A 156 14.42 -33.40 -17.01
N GLY A 157 15.39 -34.16 -16.53
CA GLY A 157 16.25 -34.97 -17.40
C GLY A 157 17.70 -34.50 -17.48
N HIS A 158 18.46 -34.69 -16.41
CA HIS A 158 19.86 -35.10 -16.53
C HIS A 158 20.11 -36.21 -15.51
N LEU A 159 19.69 -37.43 -15.87
CA LEU A 159 20.29 -38.63 -15.31
C LEU A 159 21.71 -38.70 -15.90
N ARG A 160 22.72 -38.41 -15.08
CA ARG A 160 24.10 -38.75 -15.43
C ARG A 160 24.24 -40.27 -15.26
N ALA A 161 24.58 -40.92 -16.37
CA ALA A 161 25.15 -42.25 -16.41
C ALA A 161 26.52 -42.28 -15.72
#